data_AF-A0A975J268-F1
#
_entry.id   AF-A0A975J268-F1
#
_cell.length_a   1.000
_cell.length_b   1.000
_cell.length_c   1.000
_cell.angle_alpha   90.00
_cell.angle_beta   90.00
_cell.angle_gamma   90.00
#
_symmetry.space_group_name_H-M   'P 1'
#
loop_
_entity.id
_entity.type
_entity.pdbx_description
1 polymer ?
#
loop_
_entity_poly.entity_id
_entity_poly.type
_entity_poly.pdbx_seq_one_letter_code
_entity_poly.pdbx_strand_id
1 'polypeptide(L)'
;MRNERAAVVERLSSFNIEPVNAEGWTPNGSKSWDRIEPEIESSDIFVLILGASYGWIPDEGPKASLGISVTHLEFTHAQQQRIPVIPFLKRLEYDTDRTSEDSIRRDAFRKEVQNWNGGYFTSEFELAADLATKVGEALVGLLTDEFQKAKVRSRSVVTTKMALALDTEPAAPHRPPILPIDLIDAVRHNRAILFAGSGISLAAGLPSASAFAESFIQSIRRSTPGYSANPTGAAFAGIATDLEASHGRNYLLDSVVRLIDSPQGIEPTIAHKIAVSLFSKIITTNYDTLFESAAVNQGVSMQVLANELSGEIAQRSIIKLHGSYDSPESLLLTEREVFMFDRSRSRLWDSVKSELSRNMVIVVGASLHDPSIIRLFSEIGQLLGGYFIAPKLWDSTPERLRPWNLKCIETEADSFMIELSKCLV
;
A
#
# COMPACT_ATOMS: atom_id res chain seq x y z
N MET A 1 -15.91 5.88 20.50
CA MET A 1 -15.63 5.37 19.14
C MET A 1 -14.34 4.53 19.08
N ARG A 2 -14.00 3.76 20.13
CA ARG A 2 -12.72 3.03 20.17
C ARG A 2 -12.71 1.85 19.19
N ASN A 3 -13.83 1.14 19.08
CA ASN A 3 -13.99 0.01 18.16
C ASN A 3 -14.03 0.46 16.70
N GLU A 4 -14.68 1.59 16.41
CA GLU A 4 -14.75 2.18 15.07
C GLU A 4 -13.36 2.60 14.57
N ARG A 5 -12.56 3.27 15.41
CA ARG A 5 -11.19 3.65 15.07
C ARG A 5 -10.29 2.43 14.81
N ALA A 6 -10.37 1.41 15.67
CA ALA A 6 -9.59 0.17 15.49
C ALA A 6 -9.91 -0.52 14.15
N ALA A 7 -11.18 -0.59 13.76
CA ALA A 7 -11.59 -1.18 12.48
C ALA A 7 -11.06 -0.38 11.27
N VAL A 8 -11.01 0.96 11.36
CA VAL A 8 -10.42 1.81 10.32
C VAL A 8 -8.92 1.60 10.21
N VAL A 9 -8.21 1.53 11.34
CA VAL A 9 -6.77 1.28 11.40
C VAL A 9 -6.40 -0.06 10.78
N GLU A 10 -7.14 -1.11 11.13
CA GLU A 10 -6.96 -2.45 10.55
C GLU A 10 -7.18 -2.42 9.04
N ARG A 11 -8.22 -1.71 8.58
CA ARG A 11 -8.49 -1.55 7.15
C ARG A 11 -7.40 -0.79 6.40
N LEU A 12 -6.94 0.34 6.92
CA LEU A 12 -5.86 1.12 6.29
C LEU A 12 -4.56 0.32 6.24
N SER A 13 -4.24 -0.39 7.33
CA SER A 13 -3.11 -1.30 7.39
C SER A 13 -3.22 -2.42 6.34
N SER A 14 -4.43 -2.91 6.04
CA SER A 14 -4.66 -3.91 4.99
C SER A 14 -4.37 -3.39 3.58
N PHE A 15 -4.36 -2.07 3.37
CA PHE A 15 -3.92 -1.42 2.14
C PHE A 15 -2.43 -1.03 2.15
N ASN A 16 -1.72 -1.36 3.22
CA ASN A 16 -0.34 -0.93 3.48
C ASN A 16 -0.19 0.59 3.53
N ILE A 17 -1.22 1.28 4.02
CA ILE A 17 -1.20 2.69 4.35
C ILE A 17 -0.93 2.81 5.84
N GLU A 18 0.01 3.67 6.20
CA GLU A 18 0.35 3.93 7.60
C GLU A 18 -0.73 4.82 8.24
N PRO A 19 -1.46 4.33 9.26
CA PRO A 19 -2.40 5.16 9.98
C PRO A 19 -1.64 6.00 11.00
N VAL A 20 -1.54 7.30 10.74
CA VAL A 20 -1.07 8.26 11.75
C VAL A 20 -2.15 8.35 12.84
N ASN A 21 -1.76 8.05 14.09
CA ASN A 21 -2.59 8.19 15.28
C ASN A 21 -3.70 7.13 15.52
N ALA A 22 -3.37 5.86 15.31
CA ALA A 22 -4.28 4.72 15.46
C ALA A 22 -4.57 4.21 16.88
N GLU A 23 -3.59 4.12 17.78
CA GLU A 23 -3.75 3.44 19.08
C GLU A 23 -2.88 4.05 20.19
N GLY A 24 -3.41 4.10 21.42
CA GLY A 24 -2.66 4.45 22.64
C GLY A 24 -3.08 5.78 23.28
N TRP A 25 -4.34 5.93 23.71
CA TRP A 25 -4.85 7.19 24.27
C TRP A 25 -5.53 6.95 25.61
N THR A 26 -5.03 7.62 26.65
CA THR A 26 -5.62 7.61 27.99
C THR A 26 -6.93 8.42 28.02
N PRO A 27 -7.87 8.14 28.96
CA PRO A 27 -9.23 8.70 28.96
C PRO A 27 -9.36 10.22 29.15
N ASN A 28 -8.26 10.96 29.33
CA ASN A 28 -8.27 12.35 29.78
C ASN A 28 -8.01 13.41 28.69
N GLY A 29 -7.93 13.03 27.41
CA GLY A 29 -8.07 13.97 26.28
C GLY A 29 -7.06 15.12 26.13
N SER A 30 -6.05 15.24 26.99
CA SER A 30 -5.08 16.34 26.94
C SER A 30 -3.85 15.97 26.12
N LYS A 31 -3.88 16.26 24.82
CA LYS A 31 -2.65 16.54 24.05
C LYS A 31 -2.62 18.03 23.74
N SER A 32 -1.44 18.65 23.86
CA SER A 32 -1.23 20.01 23.32
C SER A 32 -1.35 19.97 21.80
N TRP A 33 -1.94 21.02 21.22
CA TRP A 33 -2.02 21.26 19.79
C TRP A 33 -0.67 21.04 19.08
N ASP A 34 0.43 21.37 19.76
CA ASP A 34 1.82 21.25 19.28
C ASP A 34 2.22 19.83 18.86
N ARG A 35 1.49 18.79 19.30
CA ARG A 35 1.71 17.40 18.85
C ARG A 35 0.81 16.98 17.70
N ILE A 36 -0.39 17.55 17.61
CA ILE A 36 -1.41 17.16 16.63
C ILE A 36 -1.14 17.86 15.30
N GLU A 37 -0.74 19.12 15.33
CA GLU A 37 -0.50 19.95 14.16
C GLU A 37 0.56 19.36 13.20
N PRO A 38 1.76 18.96 13.67
CA PRO A 38 2.76 18.35 12.79
C PRO A 38 2.32 17.00 12.20
N GLU A 39 1.55 16.20 12.97
CA GLU A 39 1.04 14.89 12.51
C GLU A 39 0.02 15.04 11.37
N ILE A 40 -0.84 16.07 11.45
CA ILE A 40 -1.77 16.40 10.36
C ILE A 40 -1.00 16.88 9.15
N GLU A 41 -0.03 17.79 9.32
CA GLU A 41 0.76 18.35 8.22
C GLU A 41 1.59 17.30 7.48
N SER A 42 2.00 16.22 8.15
CA SER A 42 2.70 15.11 7.52
C SER A 42 1.78 14.08 6.84
N SER A 43 0.45 14.22 6.96
CA SER A 43 -0.50 13.23 6.45
C SER A 43 -0.94 13.53 5.01
N ASP A 44 -0.95 12.51 4.16
CA ASP A 44 -1.43 12.63 2.76
C ASP A 44 -2.95 12.72 2.64
N ILE A 45 -3.68 12.10 3.58
CA ILE A 45 -5.14 12.01 3.61
C ILE A 45 -5.60 12.13 5.06
N PHE A 46 -6.70 12.86 5.29
CA PHE A 46 -7.31 12.99 6.60
C PHE A 46 -8.67 12.24 6.65
N VAL A 47 -8.74 11.15 7.43
CA VAL A 47 -9.99 10.39 7.63
C VAL A 47 -10.75 10.97 8.83
N LEU A 48 -11.86 11.67 8.56
CA LEU A 48 -12.67 12.29 9.60
C LEU A 48 -13.82 11.36 10.02
N ILE A 49 -13.89 10.99 11.30
CA ILE A 49 -14.97 10.16 11.85
C ILE A 49 -15.79 10.98 12.85
N LEU A 50 -17.04 11.29 12.50
CA LEU A 50 -17.95 12.06 13.36
C LEU A 50 -18.93 11.15 14.10
N GLY A 51 -18.93 11.25 15.42
CA GLY A 51 -19.77 10.44 16.31
C GLY A 51 -21.10 11.10 16.69
N ALA A 52 -21.66 10.64 17.82
CA ALA A 52 -22.91 11.13 18.38
C ALA A 52 -22.77 12.37 19.29
N SER A 53 -21.54 12.81 19.59
CA SER A 53 -21.23 14.03 20.34
C SER A 53 -20.36 14.97 19.50
N TYR A 54 -20.37 16.27 19.83
CA TYR A 54 -19.48 17.26 19.20
C TYR A 54 -18.01 17.06 19.60
N GLY A 55 -17.80 16.56 20.81
CA GLY A 55 -16.47 16.24 21.35
C GLY A 55 -16.01 17.28 22.37
N TRP A 56 -14.87 16.99 23.00
CA TRP A 56 -14.30 17.85 24.03
C TRP A 56 -13.76 19.16 23.43
N ILE A 57 -14.11 20.28 24.07
CA ILE A 57 -13.61 21.62 23.75
C ILE A 57 -12.50 21.93 24.76
N PRO A 58 -11.28 22.28 24.30
CA PRO A 58 -10.20 22.64 25.20
C PRO A 58 -10.51 23.92 25.99
N ASP A 59 -10.38 23.85 27.31
CA ASP A 59 -10.56 25.00 28.20
C ASP A 59 -9.26 25.82 28.37
N GLU A 60 -8.10 25.23 28.02
CA GLU A 60 -6.76 25.84 28.13
C GLU A 60 -5.87 25.47 26.92
N GLY A 61 -4.88 26.30 26.60
CA GLY A 61 -3.93 26.10 25.49
C GLY A 61 -4.11 27.07 24.30
N PRO A 62 -3.20 27.04 23.30
CA PRO A 62 -3.10 28.06 22.24
C PRO A 62 -4.33 28.17 21.32
N LYS A 63 -5.20 27.16 21.32
CA LYS A 63 -6.43 27.11 20.51
C LYS A 63 -7.72 27.09 21.35
N ALA A 64 -7.64 27.18 22.67
CA ALA A 64 -8.80 27.13 23.57
C ALA A 64 -9.78 28.29 23.35
N SER A 65 -9.27 29.48 23.01
CA SER A 65 -10.09 30.66 22.74
C SER A 65 -11.00 30.55 21.51
N LEU A 66 -10.82 29.51 20.68
CA LEU A 66 -11.64 29.28 19.50
C LEU A 66 -13.00 28.64 19.83
N GLY A 67 -13.15 28.04 21.02
CA GLY A 67 -14.44 27.49 21.48
C GLY A 67 -14.98 26.34 20.63
N ILE A 68 -14.10 25.61 19.93
CA ILE A 68 -14.44 24.47 19.08
C ILE A 68 -13.78 23.18 19.57
N SER A 69 -14.36 22.02 19.24
CA SER A 69 -13.85 20.74 19.71
C SER A 69 -12.52 20.37 19.05
N VAL A 70 -11.74 19.50 19.68
CA VAL A 70 -10.46 19.03 19.13
C VAL A 70 -10.63 18.47 17.72
N THR A 71 -11.63 17.62 17.49
CA THR A 71 -11.92 17.07 16.15
C THR A 71 -12.24 18.17 15.13
N HIS A 72 -12.94 19.22 15.53
CA HIS A 72 -13.24 20.34 14.64
C HIS A 72 -11.98 21.17 14.34
N LEU A 73 -11.09 21.35 15.32
CA LEU A 73 -9.78 21.98 15.12
C LEU A 73 -8.93 21.20 14.11
N GLU A 74 -8.82 19.87 14.28
CA GLU A 74 -8.08 18.98 13.38
C GLU A 74 -8.61 19.08 11.94
N PHE A 75 -9.93 19.04 11.76
CA PHE A 75 -10.57 19.19 10.45
C PHE A 75 -10.25 20.55 9.81
N THR A 76 -10.40 21.63 10.57
CA THR A 76 -10.13 22.99 10.08
C THR A 76 -8.68 23.14 9.63
N HIS A 77 -7.74 22.54 10.36
CA HIS A 77 -6.32 22.56 10.02
C HIS A 77 -6.03 21.76 8.75
N ALA A 78 -6.57 20.54 8.64
CA ALA A 78 -6.44 19.73 7.43
C ALA A 78 -6.98 20.46 6.19
N GLN A 79 -8.10 21.17 6.31
CA GLN A 79 -8.64 22.01 5.24
C GLN A 79 -7.70 23.17 4.85
N GLN A 80 -7.11 23.86 5.83
CA GLN A 80 -6.17 24.96 5.59
C GLN A 80 -4.93 24.48 4.82
N GLN A 81 -4.44 23.29 5.14
CA GLN A 81 -3.32 22.63 4.45
C GLN A 81 -3.72 22.01 3.11
N ARG A 82 -5.01 22.06 2.74
CA ARG A 82 -5.58 21.44 1.53
C ARG A 82 -5.35 19.93 1.47
N ILE A 83 -5.25 19.28 2.63
CA ILE A 83 -5.18 17.83 2.72
C ILE A 83 -6.56 17.28 2.34
N PRO A 84 -6.65 16.28 1.44
CA PRO A 84 -7.91 15.61 1.14
C PRO A 84 -8.56 15.05 2.40
N VAL A 85 -9.78 15.51 2.72
CA VAL A 85 -10.56 14.99 3.85
C VAL A 85 -11.64 14.03 3.35
N ILE A 86 -11.70 12.86 3.99
CA ILE A 86 -12.71 11.82 3.74
C ILE A 86 -13.60 11.68 4.98
N PRO A 87 -14.75 12.38 5.03
CA PRO A 87 -15.67 12.32 6.16
C PRO A 87 -16.63 11.11 6.21
N PHE A 88 -16.72 10.52 7.40
CA PHE A 88 -17.66 9.47 7.77
C PHE A 88 -18.51 9.87 8.97
N LEU A 89 -19.82 9.88 8.81
CA LEU A 89 -20.77 10.35 9.82
C LEU A 89 -21.52 9.18 10.44
N LYS A 90 -21.40 8.96 11.75
CA LYS A 90 -22.17 7.94 12.44
C LYS A 90 -23.66 8.28 12.36
N ARG A 91 -24.50 7.37 11.88
CA ARG A 91 -25.96 7.56 11.87
C ARG A 91 -26.44 7.74 13.30
N LEU A 92 -27.20 8.81 13.53
CA LEU A 92 -27.75 9.13 14.84
C LEU A 92 -29.06 8.38 15.03
N GLU A 93 -29.25 7.80 16.21
CA GLU A 93 -30.51 7.15 16.59
C GLU A 93 -31.61 8.19 16.74
N TYR A 94 -32.87 7.74 16.66
CA TYR A 94 -34.03 8.66 16.70
C TYR A 94 -34.13 9.41 18.04
N ASP A 95 -33.73 8.75 19.14
CA ASP A 95 -33.73 9.28 20.51
C ASP A 95 -32.44 10.05 20.85
N THR A 96 -31.52 10.22 19.90
CA THR A 96 -30.31 11.02 20.11
C THR A 96 -30.69 12.47 20.41
N ASP A 97 -30.11 13.04 21.46
CA ASP A 97 -30.36 14.43 21.85
C ASP A 97 -30.02 15.41 20.71
N ARG A 98 -30.91 16.41 20.55
CA ARG A 98 -30.86 17.50 19.55
C ARG A 98 -31.08 18.87 20.16
N THR A 99 -31.12 18.97 21.49
CA THR A 99 -31.47 20.19 22.21
C THR A 99 -30.33 20.74 23.05
N SER A 100 -29.39 19.92 23.52
CA SER A 100 -28.22 20.42 24.24
C SER A 100 -27.30 21.26 23.35
N GLU A 101 -26.49 22.10 23.99
CA GLU A 101 -25.44 22.87 23.33
C GLU A 101 -24.47 21.98 22.54
N ASP A 102 -24.11 20.81 23.08
CA ASP A 102 -23.27 19.81 22.38
C ASP A 102 -23.96 19.33 21.10
N SER A 103 -25.23 18.95 21.17
CA SER A 103 -25.97 18.44 20.02
C SER A 103 -26.16 19.49 18.91
N ILE A 104 -26.38 20.76 19.29
CA ILE A 104 -26.49 21.88 18.34
C ILE A 104 -25.15 22.09 17.63
N ARG A 105 -24.03 22.09 18.37
CA ARG A 105 -22.68 22.21 17.79
C ARG A 105 -22.32 21.02 16.92
N ARG A 106 -22.66 19.79 17.36
CA ARG A 106 -22.48 18.56 16.60
C ARG A 106 -23.19 18.63 15.25
N ASP A 107 -24.47 19.00 15.25
CA ASP A 107 -25.27 19.02 14.04
C ASP A 107 -24.84 20.15 13.09
N ALA A 108 -24.41 21.29 13.64
CA ALA A 108 -23.79 22.37 12.86
C ALA A 108 -22.49 21.91 12.18
N PHE A 109 -21.59 21.25 12.91
CA PHE A 109 -20.34 20.75 12.35
C PHE A 109 -20.55 19.63 11.33
N ARG A 110 -21.49 18.71 11.57
CA ARG A 110 -21.89 17.68 10.59
C ARG A 110 -22.39 18.32 9.29
N LYS A 111 -23.20 19.37 9.40
CA LYS A 111 -23.70 20.14 8.24
C LYS A 111 -22.58 20.89 7.52
N GLU A 112 -21.63 21.45 8.24
CA GLU A 112 -20.45 22.11 7.67
C GLU A 112 -19.63 21.13 6.83
N VAL A 113 -19.30 19.97 7.39
CA VAL A 113 -18.55 18.91 6.72
C VAL A 113 -19.29 18.39 5.48
N GLN A 114 -20.61 18.21 5.57
CA GLN A 114 -21.43 17.76 4.43
C GLN A 114 -21.51 18.77 3.28
N ASN A 115 -21.52 20.07 3.58
CA ASN A 115 -21.61 21.12 2.56
C ASN A 115 -20.24 21.53 1.98
N TRP A 116 -19.16 20.91 2.46
CA TRP A 116 -17.82 21.25 2.02
C TRP A 116 -17.56 20.72 0.60
N ASN A 117 -17.50 21.63 -0.37
CA ASN A 117 -17.20 21.34 -1.79
C ASN A 117 -15.77 20.82 -2.06
N GLY A 118 -14.94 20.65 -1.03
CA GLY A 118 -13.63 19.99 -1.10
C GLY A 118 -13.62 18.55 -0.55
N GLY A 119 -14.77 18.06 -0.03
CA GLY A 119 -14.93 16.72 0.51
C GLY A 119 -14.83 15.71 -0.60
N TYR A 120 -13.81 14.86 -0.56
CA TYR A 120 -13.59 13.86 -1.61
C TYR A 120 -14.65 12.74 -1.56
N PHE A 121 -15.33 12.56 -0.42
CA PHE A 121 -16.40 11.58 -0.25
C PHE A 121 -17.06 11.78 1.13
N THR A 122 -18.40 11.87 1.20
CA THR A 122 -19.12 11.91 2.49
C THR A 122 -20.09 10.74 2.57
N SER A 123 -19.91 9.87 3.57
CA SER A 123 -20.82 8.73 3.81
C SER A 123 -21.25 8.62 5.27
N GLU A 124 -22.46 8.13 5.49
CA GLU A 124 -22.89 7.70 6.82
C GLU A 124 -22.42 6.29 7.13
N PHE A 125 -22.34 5.91 8.41
CA PHE A 125 -22.10 4.52 8.84
C PHE A 125 -22.90 4.18 10.12
N GLU A 126 -23.21 2.91 10.33
CA GLU A 126 -23.89 2.43 11.55
C GLU A 126 -22.97 1.62 12.46
N LEU A 127 -22.24 0.66 11.88
CA LEU A 127 -21.37 -0.29 12.59
C LEU A 127 -19.91 -0.08 12.22
N ALA A 128 -18.99 -0.53 13.08
CA ALA A 128 -17.56 -0.43 12.83
C ALA A 128 -17.11 -1.18 11.54
N ALA A 129 -17.71 -2.33 11.24
CA ALA A 129 -17.43 -3.09 10.02
C ALA A 129 -17.91 -2.38 8.74
N ASP A 130 -19.06 -1.71 8.82
CA ASP A 130 -19.61 -0.87 7.74
C ASP A 130 -18.71 0.34 7.49
N LEU A 131 -18.25 1.00 8.57
CA LEU A 131 -17.27 2.08 8.48
C LEU A 131 -15.97 1.63 7.80
N ALA A 132 -15.39 0.51 8.21
CA ALA A 132 -14.16 -0.01 7.62
C ALA A 132 -14.33 -0.28 6.11
N THR A 133 -15.46 -0.88 5.70
CA THR A 133 -15.77 -1.11 4.29
C THR A 133 -15.80 0.21 3.52
N LYS A 134 -16.56 1.19 4.01
CA LYS A 134 -16.72 2.51 3.38
C LYS A 134 -15.43 3.32 3.33
N VAL A 135 -14.57 3.21 4.34
CA VAL A 135 -13.23 3.83 4.33
C VAL A 135 -12.40 3.25 3.19
N GLY A 136 -12.39 1.93 3.04
CA GLY A 136 -11.67 1.31 1.94
C GLY A 136 -12.21 1.70 0.57
N GLU A 137 -13.53 1.79 0.44
CA GLU A 137 -14.15 2.20 -0.80
C GLU A 137 -13.80 3.64 -1.19
N ALA A 138 -13.89 4.56 -0.24
CA ALA A 138 -13.59 5.98 -0.43
C ALA A 138 -12.12 6.21 -0.75
N LEU A 139 -11.21 5.48 -0.10
CA LEU A 139 -9.78 5.56 -0.32
C LEU A 139 -9.41 5.09 -1.73
N VAL A 140 -9.96 3.95 -2.18
CA VAL A 140 -9.75 3.45 -3.54
C VAL A 140 -10.35 4.40 -4.56
N GLY A 141 -11.53 4.97 -4.27
CA GLY A 141 -12.14 6.03 -5.06
C GLY A 141 -11.22 7.23 -5.18
N LEU A 142 -10.68 7.73 -4.06
CA LEU A 142 -9.76 8.87 -4.03
C LEU A 142 -8.47 8.59 -4.79
N LEU A 143 -7.84 7.44 -4.56
CA LEU A 143 -6.65 7.03 -5.30
C LEU A 143 -6.97 6.99 -6.80
N THR A 144 -8.00 6.25 -7.19
CA THR A 144 -8.41 6.13 -8.60
C THR A 144 -8.75 7.49 -9.21
N ASP A 145 -9.45 8.36 -8.50
CA ASP A 145 -9.86 9.69 -8.97
C ASP A 145 -8.71 10.71 -8.97
N GLU A 146 -7.76 10.65 -8.05
CA GLU A 146 -6.54 11.49 -8.09
C GLU A 146 -5.61 11.01 -9.22
N PHE A 147 -5.49 9.69 -9.44
CA PHE A 147 -4.86 9.12 -10.64
C PHE A 147 -5.57 9.55 -11.93
N GLN A 148 -6.91 9.69 -11.90
CA GLN A 148 -7.69 10.21 -13.04
C GLN A 148 -7.64 11.74 -13.16
N LYS A 149 -7.54 12.52 -12.08
CA LYS A 149 -7.46 13.99 -12.12
C LYS A 149 -6.06 14.44 -12.54
N ALA A 150 -5.03 13.66 -12.23
CA ALA A 150 -3.72 13.74 -12.88
C ALA A 150 -3.84 13.63 -14.42
N LYS A 151 -4.82 12.88 -14.94
CA LYS A 151 -5.14 12.77 -16.38
C LYS A 151 -5.76 14.04 -16.99
N VAL A 152 -6.32 14.93 -16.16
CA VAL A 152 -6.99 16.18 -16.61
C VAL A 152 -6.15 17.43 -16.32
N ARG A 153 -5.20 17.37 -15.37
CA ARG A 153 -4.31 18.48 -15.04
C ARG A 153 -2.97 18.42 -15.79
N SER A 154 -3.01 18.51 -17.11
CA SER A 154 -1.88 19.13 -17.84
C SER A 154 -2.15 20.62 -18.02
N ARG A 155 -2.03 21.38 -16.93
CA ARG A 155 -1.84 22.84 -16.93
C ARG A 155 -1.56 23.37 -15.52
N SER A 156 -0.35 23.11 -15.01
CA SER A 156 0.46 24.07 -14.26
C SER A 156 1.62 23.37 -13.55
N VAL A 157 2.82 23.82 -13.91
CA VAL A 157 4.11 23.56 -13.28
C VAL A 157 4.04 23.83 -11.78
N VAL A 158 3.84 22.80 -10.93
CA VAL A 158 4.17 22.86 -9.49
C VAL A 158 4.42 21.44 -8.95
N THR A 159 5.41 20.72 -9.48
CA THR A 159 5.82 19.44 -8.86
C THR A 159 7.32 19.16 -8.92
N THR A 160 8.14 20.21 -9.03
CA THR A 160 9.61 20.05 -9.08
C THR A 160 10.36 21.10 -8.25
N LYS A 161 9.67 21.87 -7.39
CA LYS A 161 10.32 22.91 -6.56
C LYS A 161 10.12 22.81 -5.05
N MET A 162 9.35 21.84 -4.53
CA MET A 162 9.20 21.65 -3.07
C MET A 162 9.91 20.40 -2.52
N ALA A 163 10.22 19.40 -3.34
CA ALA A 163 11.03 18.24 -2.92
C ALA A 163 12.53 18.53 -2.75
N LEU A 164 12.97 19.75 -3.09
CA LEU A 164 14.38 20.18 -3.04
C LEU A 164 14.61 21.39 -2.12
N ALA A 165 13.63 21.72 -1.26
CA ALA A 165 13.70 22.88 -0.39
C ALA A 165 13.00 22.66 0.96
N LEU A 166 13.25 21.53 1.62
CA LEU A 166 12.96 21.33 3.03
C LEU A 166 14.10 20.52 3.65
N ASP A 167 15.14 21.25 4.05
CA ASP A 167 16.07 20.82 5.09
C ASP A 167 15.33 21.03 6.42
N THR A 168 14.68 19.98 6.92
CA THR A 168 14.11 19.97 8.28
C THR A 168 14.31 18.59 8.89
N GLU A 169 14.83 18.59 10.13
CA GLU A 169 15.23 17.40 10.87
C GLU A 169 14.15 16.32 10.99
N PRO A 170 14.57 15.04 11.13
CA PRO A 170 13.75 13.88 10.82
C PRO A 170 12.70 13.57 11.88
N ALA A 171 11.64 12.88 11.44
CA ALA A 171 10.83 12.03 12.30
C ALA A 171 11.71 11.20 13.26
N ALA A 172 11.18 10.92 14.46
CA ALA A 172 11.86 10.23 15.57
C ALA A 172 12.92 9.23 15.09
N PRO A 173 14.15 9.23 15.65
CA PRO A 173 15.31 8.64 15.01
C PRO A 173 15.04 7.19 14.61
N HIS A 174 14.76 6.97 13.32
CA HIS A 174 14.85 5.65 12.72
C HIS A 174 16.31 5.26 12.84
N ARG A 175 16.64 4.50 13.89
CA ARG A 175 17.95 3.89 14.01
C ARG A 175 18.12 3.05 12.73
N PRO A 176 19.18 3.28 11.93
CA PRO A 176 19.37 2.52 10.71
C PRO A 176 19.35 1.02 11.03
N PRO A 177 18.67 0.20 10.22
CA PRO A 177 18.55 -1.22 10.52
C PRO A 177 19.94 -1.85 10.53
N ILE A 178 20.26 -2.61 11.57
CA ILE A 178 21.53 -3.33 11.63
C ILE A 178 21.41 -4.55 10.70
N LEU A 179 22.13 -4.51 9.58
CA LEU A 179 22.09 -5.57 8.58
C LEU A 179 23.08 -6.70 8.92
N PRO A 180 22.66 -7.97 8.82
CA PRO A 180 23.55 -9.11 9.04
C PRO A 180 24.71 -9.17 8.04
N ILE A 181 25.90 -9.54 8.50
CA ILE A 181 27.13 -9.58 7.67
C ILE A 181 26.99 -10.59 6.54
N ASP A 182 26.36 -11.75 6.80
CA ASP A 182 26.12 -12.79 5.79
C ASP A 182 25.19 -12.30 4.66
N LEU A 183 24.23 -11.43 4.98
CA LEU A 183 23.38 -10.76 3.99
C LEU A 183 24.21 -9.83 3.10
N ILE A 184 24.98 -8.94 3.72
CA ILE A 184 25.83 -7.97 3.01
C ILE A 184 26.83 -8.71 2.10
N ASP A 185 27.48 -9.75 2.62
CA ASP A 185 28.42 -10.56 1.86
C ASP A 185 27.76 -11.34 0.73
N ALA A 186 26.53 -11.83 0.90
CA ALA A 186 25.80 -12.50 -0.18
C ALA A 186 25.51 -11.53 -1.32
N VAL A 187 25.08 -10.29 -1.03
CA VAL A 187 24.84 -9.25 -2.04
C VAL A 187 26.14 -8.84 -2.73
N ARG A 188 27.19 -8.54 -1.95
CA ARG A 188 28.52 -8.14 -2.47
C ARG A 188 29.10 -9.14 -3.46
N HIS A 189 28.88 -10.44 -3.22
CA HIS A 189 29.42 -11.51 -4.05
C HIS A 189 28.43 -12.04 -5.11
N ASN A 190 27.33 -11.33 -5.39
CA ASN A 190 26.29 -11.75 -6.33
C ASN A 190 25.70 -13.14 -6.04
N ARG A 191 25.59 -13.50 -4.75
CA ARG A 191 24.98 -14.73 -4.24
C ARG A 191 23.62 -14.48 -3.58
N ALA A 192 23.01 -13.32 -3.86
CA ALA A 192 21.71 -12.93 -3.37
C ALA A 192 20.76 -12.58 -4.54
N ILE A 193 19.51 -12.98 -4.40
CA ILE A 193 18.40 -12.65 -5.30
C ILE A 193 17.42 -11.77 -4.53
N LEU A 194 17.04 -10.64 -5.14
CA LEU A 194 15.94 -9.84 -4.62
C LEU A 194 14.61 -10.47 -5.07
N PHE A 195 13.72 -10.75 -4.13
CA PHE A 195 12.34 -11.11 -4.40
C PHE A 195 11.43 -9.95 -3.96
N ALA A 196 10.88 -9.21 -4.92
CA ALA A 196 10.14 -7.98 -4.66
C ALA A 196 8.63 -8.12 -4.93
N GLY A 197 7.81 -7.66 -3.98
CA GLY A 197 6.35 -7.56 -4.14
C GLY A 197 5.86 -6.12 -4.29
N SER A 198 4.54 -5.93 -4.31
CA SER A 198 3.90 -4.63 -4.61
C SER A 198 4.22 -3.54 -3.59
N GLY A 199 4.65 -3.92 -2.38
CA GLY A 199 5.06 -2.99 -1.33
C GLY A 199 6.21 -2.07 -1.73
N ILE A 200 7.10 -2.50 -2.64
CA ILE A 200 8.22 -1.66 -3.10
C ILE A 200 7.76 -0.52 -4.03
N SER A 201 6.59 -0.67 -4.66
CA SER A 201 6.01 0.27 -5.62
C SER A 201 5.08 1.30 -4.98
N LEU A 202 4.76 1.16 -3.68
CA LEU A 202 3.80 2.05 -3.00
C LEU A 202 4.27 3.50 -2.92
N ALA A 203 5.56 3.71 -2.64
CA ALA A 203 6.13 5.06 -2.58
C ALA A 203 6.19 5.75 -3.96
N ALA A 204 5.98 5.00 -5.06
CA ALA A 204 5.79 5.57 -6.39
C ALA A 204 4.33 5.97 -6.67
N GLY A 205 3.43 5.75 -5.70
CA GLY A 205 2.00 5.98 -5.82
C GLY A 205 1.22 4.78 -6.36
N LEU A 206 1.85 3.66 -6.71
CA LEU A 206 1.08 2.51 -7.21
C LEU A 206 0.24 1.88 -6.09
N PRO A 207 -1.00 1.42 -6.37
CA PRO A 207 -1.82 0.78 -5.36
C PRO A 207 -1.24 -0.58 -4.94
N SER A 208 -1.46 -0.96 -3.68
CA SER A 208 -1.20 -2.33 -3.21
C SER A 208 -2.14 -3.35 -3.88
N ALA A 209 -1.77 -4.64 -3.88
CA ALA A 209 -2.62 -5.69 -4.43
C ALA A 209 -4.03 -5.74 -3.80
N SER A 210 -4.15 -5.38 -2.52
CA SER A 210 -5.45 -5.25 -1.83
C SER A 210 -6.26 -4.04 -2.31
N ALA A 211 -5.61 -2.90 -2.56
CA ALA A 211 -6.26 -1.73 -3.14
C ALA A 211 -6.73 -2.00 -4.59
N PHE A 212 -5.91 -2.72 -5.38
CA PHE A 212 -6.30 -3.22 -6.70
C PHE A 212 -7.55 -4.10 -6.63
N ALA A 213 -7.53 -5.09 -5.73
CA ALA A 213 -8.64 -6.02 -5.53
C ALA A 213 -9.94 -5.28 -5.16
N GLU A 214 -9.85 -4.28 -4.29
CA GLU A 214 -11.01 -3.45 -3.91
C GLU A 214 -11.59 -2.66 -5.10
N SER A 215 -10.75 -2.14 -6.01
CA SER A 215 -11.21 -1.49 -7.25
C SER A 215 -12.02 -2.44 -8.14
N PHE A 216 -11.62 -3.71 -8.19
CA PHE A 216 -12.36 -4.75 -8.91
C PHE A 216 -13.68 -5.10 -8.21
N ILE A 217 -13.67 -5.24 -6.88
CA ILE A 217 -14.90 -5.44 -6.07
C ILE A 217 -15.92 -4.33 -6.38
N GLN A 218 -15.48 -3.07 -6.40
CA GLN A 218 -16.37 -1.95 -6.73
C GLN A 218 -16.92 -2.04 -8.15
N SER A 219 -16.10 -2.42 -9.13
CA SER A 219 -16.54 -2.63 -10.51
C SER A 219 -17.61 -3.73 -10.59
N ILE A 220 -17.41 -4.85 -9.90
CA ILE A 220 -18.38 -5.96 -9.83
C ILE A 220 -19.67 -5.50 -9.13
N ARG A 221 -19.58 -4.75 -8.03
CA ARG A 221 -20.76 -4.26 -7.28
C ARG A 221 -21.65 -3.32 -8.11
N ARG A 222 -21.09 -2.60 -9.09
CA ARG A 222 -21.87 -1.76 -10.01
C ARG A 222 -22.79 -2.58 -10.92
N SER A 223 -22.34 -3.75 -11.38
CA SER A 223 -23.16 -4.65 -12.20
C SER A 223 -23.99 -5.63 -11.36
N THR A 224 -23.48 -6.02 -10.18
CA THR A 224 -24.05 -7.04 -9.31
C THR A 224 -24.17 -6.49 -7.88
N PRO A 225 -25.23 -5.71 -7.59
CA PRO A 225 -25.46 -5.18 -6.23
C PRO A 225 -25.55 -6.32 -5.21
N GLY A 226 -24.74 -6.25 -4.15
CA GLY A 226 -24.66 -7.29 -3.11
C GLY A 226 -23.51 -8.28 -3.26
N TYR A 227 -22.65 -8.13 -4.28
CA TYR A 227 -21.41 -8.91 -4.37
C TYR A 227 -20.52 -8.69 -3.13
N SER A 228 -20.10 -9.81 -2.53
CA SER A 228 -19.13 -9.87 -1.44
C SER A 228 -18.04 -10.85 -1.82
N ALA A 229 -16.79 -10.39 -1.82
CA ALA A 229 -15.65 -11.26 -2.03
C ALA A 229 -15.58 -12.32 -0.92
N ASN A 230 -15.17 -13.54 -1.27
CA ASN A 230 -15.02 -14.63 -0.32
C ASN A 230 -13.73 -14.41 0.51
N PRO A 231 -13.79 -14.25 1.85
CA PRO A 231 -12.63 -13.92 2.68
C PRO A 231 -11.48 -14.94 2.58
N THR A 232 -11.78 -16.21 2.32
CA THR A 232 -10.81 -17.32 2.25
C THR A 232 -10.11 -17.44 0.90
N GLY A 233 -10.63 -16.74 -0.14
CA GLY A 233 -10.11 -16.71 -1.52
C GLY A 233 -9.93 -15.29 -2.07
N ALA A 234 -10.15 -14.25 -1.24
CA ALA A 234 -10.02 -12.82 -1.57
C ALA A 234 -8.55 -12.37 -1.77
N ALA A 235 -7.68 -13.30 -2.17
CA ALA A 235 -6.50 -12.93 -2.92
C ALA A 235 -6.96 -12.23 -4.20
N PHE A 236 -6.21 -11.22 -4.62
CA PHE A 236 -6.43 -10.47 -5.87
C PHE A 236 -6.91 -11.36 -7.04
N ALA A 237 -6.35 -12.58 -7.15
CA ALA A 237 -6.70 -13.53 -8.19
C ALA A 237 -8.15 -14.03 -8.18
N GLY A 238 -8.76 -14.26 -7.00
CA GLY A 238 -10.17 -14.68 -6.90
C GLY A 238 -11.11 -13.59 -7.36
N ILE A 239 -10.83 -12.35 -6.98
CA ILE A 239 -11.61 -11.20 -7.40
C ILE A 239 -11.40 -10.92 -8.90
N ALA A 240 -10.19 -11.13 -9.42
CA ALA A 240 -9.94 -11.06 -10.86
C ALA A 240 -10.72 -12.14 -11.64
N THR A 241 -10.85 -13.36 -11.11
CA THR A 241 -11.72 -14.41 -11.67
C THR A 241 -13.17 -13.92 -11.76
N ASP A 242 -13.71 -13.36 -10.68
CA ASP A 242 -15.10 -12.86 -10.65
C ASP A 242 -15.31 -11.67 -11.59
N LEU A 243 -14.32 -10.78 -11.71
CA LEU A 243 -14.36 -9.66 -12.64
C LEU A 243 -14.33 -10.14 -14.09
N GLU A 244 -13.46 -11.10 -14.42
CA GLU A 244 -13.40 -11.71 -15.76
C GLU A 244 -14.72 -12.41 -16.10
N ALA A 245 -15.30 -13.15 -15.16
CA ALA A 245 -16.57 -13.83 -15.37
C ALA A 245 -17.74 -12.86 -15.62
N SER A 246 -17.72 -11.68 -14.99
CA SER A 246 -18.80 -10.69 -15.10
C SER A 246 -18.62 -9.70 -16.25
N HIS A 247 -17.39 -9.29 -16.57
CA HIS A 247 -17.09 -8.23 -17.54
C HIS A 247 -16.21 -8.66 -18.73
N GLY A 248 -15.66 -9.88 -18.69
CA GLY A 248 -14.78 -10.44 -19.72
C GLY A 248 -13.29 -10.06 -19.57
N ARG A 249 -12.43 -10.83 -20.26
CA ARG A 249 -10.96 -10.71 -20.18
C ARG A 249 -10.45 -9.30 -20.52
N ASN A 250 -10.95 -8.71 -21.61
CA ASN A 250 -10.47 -7.40 -22.05
C ASN A 250 -10.73 -6.32 -20.98
N TYR A 251 -11.89 -6.37 -20.33
CA TYR A 251 -12.18 -5.43 -19.24
C TYR A 251 -11.23 -5.59 -18.05
N LEU A 252 -10.92 -6.84 -17.68
CA LEU A 252 -9.95 -7.14 -16.62
C LEU A 252 -8.55 -6.59 -16.99
N LEU A 253 -8.07 -6.90 -18.19
CA LEU A 253 -6.77 -6.41 -18.69
C LEU A 253 -6.71 -4.88 -18.68
N ASP A 254 -7.72 -4.22 -19.25
CA ASP A 254 -7.76 -2.76 -19.28
C ASP A 254 -7.85 -2.16 -17.87
N SER A 255 -8.50 -2.85 -16.92
CA SER A 255 -8.59 -2.40 -15.52
C SER A 255 -7.23 -2.46 -14.83
N VAL A 256 -6.44 -3.51 -15.07
CA VAL A 256 -5.06 -3.60 -14.58
C VAL A 256 -4.20 -2.50 -15.21
N VAL A 257 -4.22 -2.38 -16.55
CA VAL A 257 -3.41 -1.38 -17.27
C VAL A 257 -3.76 0.03 -16.81
N ARG A 258 -5.05 0.39 -16.68
CA ARG A 258 -5.46 1.74 -16.23
C ARG A 258 -4.97 2.12 -14.82
N LEU A 259 -4.78 1.15 -13.94
CA LEU A 259 -4.33 1.38 -12.57
C LEU A 259 -2.80 1.52 -12.46
N ILE A 260 -2.07 1.02 -13.47
CA ILE A 260 -0.60 1.00 -13.49
C ILE A 260 -0.05 2.07 -14.44
N ASP A 261 -0.62 2.16 -15.63
CA ASP A 261 -0.23 3.07 -16.69
C ASP A 261 -0.83 4.46 -16.45
N SER A 262 -0.17 5.22 -15.58
CA SER A 262 -0.46 6.64 -15.40
C SER A 262 0.08 7.42 -16.60
N PRO A 263 -0.75 8.24 -17.27
CA PRO A 263 -0.32 9.03 -18.44
C PRO A 263 0.73 10.11 -18.13
N GLN A 264 1.01 10.37 -16.85
CA GLN A 264 2.11 11.25 -16.42
C GLN A 264 3.46 10.52 -16.32
N GLY A 265 3.46 9.19 -16.47
CA GLY A 265 4.58 8.33 -16.11
C GLY A 265 4.67 8.16 -14.59
N ILE A 266 5.12 6.99 -14.15
CA ILE A 266 5.43 6.72 -12.74
C ILE A 266 6.93 6.53 -12.63
N GLU A 267 7.56 7.32 -11.77
CA GLU A 267 9.01 7.25 -11.57
C GLU A 267 9.38 6.13 -10.60
N PRO A 268 10.47 5.38 -10.84
CA PRO A 268 10.93 4.37 -9.89
C PRO A 268 11.32 4.98 -8.54
N THR A 269 10.95 4.29 -7.46
CA THR A 269 11.35 4.66 -6.09
C THR A 269 12.87 4.54 -5.89
N ILE A 270 13.36 5.06 -4.76
CA ILE A 270 14.77 4.90 -4.38
C ILE A 270 15.12 3.42 -4.24
N ALA A 271 14.24 2.60 -3.64
CA ALA A 271 14.47 1.15 -3.56
C ALA A 271 14.63 0.48 -4.93
N HIS A 272 13.84 0.84 -5.95
CA HIS A 272 14.02 0.30 -7.30
C HIS A 272 15.39 0.67 -7.88
N LYS A 273 15.78 1.95 -7.73
CA LYS A 273 17.04 2.47 -8.25
C LYS A 273 18.24 1.75 -7.61
N ILE A 274 18.23 1.60 -6.29
CA ILE A 274 19.30 0.89 -5.59
C ILE A 274 19.27 -0.60 -5.97
N ALA A 275 18.09 -1.23 -6.01
CA ALA A 275 17.95 -2.65 -6.29
C ALA A 275 18.60 -3.09 -7.61
N VAL A 276 18.34 -2.39 -8.71
CA VAL A 276 18.91 -2.75 -10.03
C VAL A 276 20.43 -2.62 -10.09
N SER A 277 21.00 -1.78 -9.22
CA SER A 277 22.45 -1.59 -9.09
C SER A 277 23.08 -2.68 -8.23
N LEU A 278 22.43 -3.08 -7.13
CA LEU A 278 22.96 -4.04 -6.17
C LEU A 278 22.73 -5.51 -6.53
N PHE A 279 21.59 -5.83 -7.16
CA PHE A 279 21.20 -7.20 -7.43
C PHE A 279 21.37 -7.54 -8.91
N SER A 280 22.07 -8.65 -9.18
CA SER A 280 22.16 -9.21 -10.51
C SER A 280 20.81 -9.79 -10.95
N LYS A 281 20.09 -10.48 -10.06
CA LYS A 281 18.77 -11.06 -10.34
C LYS A 281 17.71 -10.47 -9.42
N ILE A 282 16.65 -9.98 -10.05
CA ILE A 282 15.45 -9.47 -9.38
C ILE A 282 14.27 -10.32 -9.84
N ILE A 283 13.53 -10.88 -8.90
CA ILE A 283 12.30 -11.63 -9.14
C ILE A 283 11.15 -10.81 -8.57
N THR A 284 10.07 -10.64 -9.32
CA THR A 284 8.91 -9.87 -8.85
C THR A 284 7.58 -10.47 -9.30
N THR A 285 6.54 -10.22 -8.50
CA THR A 285 5.13 -10.46 -8.86
C THR A 285 4.42 -9.18 -9.32
N ASN A 286 5.14 -8.06 -9.42
CA ASN A 286 4.56 -6.79 -9.81
C ASN A 286 4.34 -6.73 -11.31
N TYR A 287 3.20 -6.17 -11.69
CA TYR A 287 2.86 -5.99 -13.10
C TYR A 287 3.52 -4.74 -13.70
N ASP A 288 3.84 -3.73 -12.87
CA ASP A 288 4.48 -2.45 -13.24
C ASP A 288 5.90 -2.60 -13.80
N THR A 289 6.41 -1.58 -14.51
CA THR A 289 7.73 -1.60 -15.16
C THR A 289 8.78 -0.75 -14.43
N LEU A 290 8.65 -0.57 -13.10
CA LEU A 290 9.51 0.35 -12.35
C LEU A 290 10.95 -0.16 -12.22
N PHE A 291 11.18 -1.47 -12.12
CA PHE A 291 12.55 -2.01 -12.13
C PHE A 291 13.22 -1.84 -13.49
N GLU A 292 12.49 -2.07 -14.57
CA GLU A 292 12.95 -1.94 -15.94
C GLU A 292 13.32 -0.49 -16.22
N SER A 293 12.43 0.43 -15.84
CA SER A 293 12.66 1.88 -15.95
C SER A 293 13.87 2.31 -15.11
N ALA A 294 14.01 1.79 -13.89
CA ALA A 294 15.17 2.07 -13.04
C ALA A 294 16.50 1.57 -13.63
N ALA A 295 16.48 0.38 -14.25
CA ALA A 295 17.65 -0.20 -14.91
C ALA A 295 18.06 0.63 -16.13
N VAL A 296 17.10 1.00 -16.99
CA VAL A 296 17.32 1.87 -18.15
C VAL A 296 17.87 3.23 -17.71
N ASN A 297 17.24 3.88 -16.72
CA ASN A 297 17.65 5.20 -16.22
C ASN A 297 19.08 5.21 -15.64
N GLN A 298 19.58 4.08 -15.16
CA GLN A 298 20.94 3.92 -14.63
C GLN A 298 21.93 3.31 -15.64
N GLY A 299 21.50 3.05 -16.87
CA GLY A 299 22.35 2.40 -17.88
C GLY A 299 22.73 0.94 -17.52
N VAL A 300 21.94 0.28 -16.68
CA VAL A 300 22.15 -1.12 -16.30
C VAL A 300 21.39 -2.03 -17.27
N SER A 301 22.10 -2.84 -18.04
CA SER A 301 21.49 -3.81 -18.94
C SER A 301 21.03 -5.05 -18.16
N MET A 302 19.72 -5.29 -18.12
CA MET A 302 19.10 -6.48 -17.52
C MET A 302 18.13 -7.14 -18.50
N GLN A 303 18.14 -8.47 -18.59
CA GLN A 303 17.15 -9.22 -19.38
C GLN A 303 15.80 -9.21 -18.64
N VAL A 304 14.74 -8.78 -19.31
CA VAL A 304 13.37 -8.83 -18.75
C VAL A 304 12.68 -10.12 -19.20
N LEU A 305 12.17 -10.90 -18.25
CA LEU A 305 11.50 -12.18 -18.46
C LEU A 305 10.09 -12.12 -17.87
N ALA A 306 9.07 -11.94 -18.71
CA ALA A 306 7.66 -11.87 -18.30
C ALA A 306 6.82 -13.07 -18.79
N ASN A 307 7.38 -13.93 -19.63
CA ASN A 307 6.72 -15.05 -20.30
C ASN A 307 7.45 -16.38 -20.00
N GLU A 308 7.00 -17.47 -20.61
CA GLU A 308 7.74 -18.75 -20.57
C GLU A 308 9.18 -18.56 -21.09
N LEU A 309 10.11 -19.25 -20.43
CA LEU A 309 11.54 -19.15 -20.70
C LEU A 309 11.90 -19.90 -21.99
N SER A 310 12.53 -19.20 -22.94
CA SER A 310 12.98 -19.78 -24.22
C SER A 310 14.45 -20.24 -24.22
N GLY A 311 15.24 -19.89 -23.19
CA GLY A 311 16.66 -20.20 -23.05
C GLY A 311 17.09 -20.32 -21.59
N GLU A 312 18.26 -19.78 -21.24
CA GLU A 312 18.71 -19.66 -19.85
C GLU A 312 18.41 -18.28 -19.29
N ILE A 313 18.25 -18.20 -17.95
CA ILE A 313 18.13 -16.92 -17.25
C ILE A 313 19.51 -16.24 -17.29
N ALA A 314 19.58 -15.05 -17.89
CA ALA A 314 20.82 -14.30 -17.95
C ALA A 314 21.33 -13.93 -16.53
N GLN A 315 22.65 -13.72 -16.43
CA GLN A 315 23.30 -13.34 -15.17
C GLN A 315 22.66 -12.10 -14.55
N ARG A 316 22.33 -11.09 -15.38
CA ARG A 316 21.54 -9.92 -14.98
C ARG A 316 20.14 -10.00 -15.56
N SER A 317 19.13 -10.15 -14.70
CA SER A 317 17.75 -10.34 -15.15
C SER A 317 16.71 -9.81 -14.16
N ILE A 318 15.59 -9.33 -14.72
CA ILE A 318 14.35 -8.99 -14.02
C ILE A 318 13.32 -10.03 -14.46
N ILE A 319 12.87 -10.86 -13.52
CA ILE A 319 11.97 -11.98 -13.76
C ILE A 319 10.59 -11.65 -13.16
N LYS A 320 9.59 -11.50 -14.02
CA LYS A 320 8.23 -11.12 -13.65
C LYS A 320 7.34 -12.34 -13.70
N LEU A 321 7.09 -12.95 -12.55
CA LEU A 321 6.44 -14.25 -12.44
C LEU A 321 5.00 -14.21 -12.99
N HIS A 322 4.28 -13.11 -12.76
CA HIS A 322 2.89 -12.93 -13.19
C HIS A 322 2.72 -12.11 -14.46
N GLY A 323 3.81 -11.84 -15.18
CA GLY A 323 3.78 -11.03 -16.40
C GLY A 323 3.95 -9.54 -16.16
N SER A 324 3.66 -8.75 -17.20
CA SER A 324 3.89 -7.31 -17.25
C SER A 324 2.73 -6.58 -17.93
N TYR A 325 2.39 -5.38 -17.48
CA TYR A 325 1.28 -4.61 -18.07
C TYR A 325 1.54 -4.17 -19.52
N ASP A 326 2.81 -3.98 -19.89
CA ASP A 326 3.25 -3.63 -21.24
C ASP A 326 3.28 -4.82 -22.21
N SER A 327 3.04 -6.04 -21.69
CA SER A 327 2.86 -7.28 -22.44
C SER A 327 1.60 -7.99 -21.94
N PRO A 328 0.38 -7.48 -22.21
CA PRO A 328 -0.86 -7.94 -21.58
C PRO A 328 -1.16 -9.43 -21.72
N GLU A 329 -0.70 -10.07 -22.79
CA GLU A 329 -0.81 -11.51 -23.03
C GLU A 329 -0.02 -12.37 -22.03
N SER A 330 0.96 -11.76 -21.36
CA SER A 330 1.75 -12.38 -20.30
C SER A 330 1.08 -12.31 -18.93
N LEU A 331 -0.02 -11.57 -18.75
CA LEU A 331 -0.58 -11.35 -17.43
C LEU A 331 -1.27 -12.62 -16.88
N LEU A 332 -0.82 -13.09 -15.72
CA LEU A 332 -1.50 -14.10 -14.91
C LEU A 332 -2.30 -13.38 -13.82
N LEU A 333 -3.63 -13.35 -13.98
CA LEU A 333 -4.51 -12.54 -13.14
C LEU A 333 -5.51 -13.41 -12.37
N THR A 334 -6.14 -14.38 -13.02
CA THR A 334 -7.20 -15.20 -12.41
C THR A 334 -6.63 -16.32 -11.54
N GLU A 335 -7.46 -16.87 -10.64
CA GLU A 335 -7.06 -18.03 -9.81
C GLU A 335 -6.56 -19.20 -10.65
N ARG A 336 -7.23 -19.48 -11.77
CA ARG A 336 -6.85 -20.57 -12.66
C ARG A 336 -5.47 -20.34 -13.28
N GLU A 337 -5.19 -19.11 -13.73
CA GLU A 337 -3.90 -18.75 -14.31
C GLU A 337 -2.77 -18.84 -13.28
N VAL A 338 -2.98 -18.26 -12.10
CA VAL A 338 -2.01 -18.31 -10.99
C VAL A 338 -1.78 -19.75 -10.51
N PHE A 339 -2.84 -20.55 -10.39
CA PHE A 339 -2.75 -21.97 -10.01
C PHE A 339 -2.00 -22.81 -11.04
N MET A 340 -2.16 -22.50 -12.34
CA MET A 340 -1.52 -23.22 -13.44
C MET A 340 -0.14 -22.63 -13.84
N PHE A 341 0.42 -21.71 -13.05
CA PHE A 341 1.67 -21.03 -13.38
C PHE A 341 2.83 -22.02 -13.66
N ASP A 342 3.01 -23.03 -12.81
CA ASP A 342 4.05 -24.06 -12.96
C ASP A 342 3.93 -24.90 -14.22
N ARG A 343 2.71 -25.06 -14.74
CA ARG A 343 2.43 -25.82 -15.96
C ARG A 343 2.51 -24.95 -17.21
N SER A 344 2.00 -23.73 -17.12
CA SER A 344 1.98 -22.78 -18.23
C SER A 344 3.36 -22.17 -18.51
N ARG A 345 4.23 -22.12 -17.50
CA ARG A 345 5.60 -21.58 -17.58
C ARG A 345 6.61 -22.51 -16.90
N SER A 346 6.60 -23.78 -17.26
CA SER A 346 7.36 -24.83 -16.57
C SER A 346 8.87 -24.61 -16.62
N ARG A 347 9.42 -24.14 -17.75
CA ARG A 347 10.86 -23.88 -17.86
C ARG A 347 11.27 -22.69 -17.00
N LEU A 348 10.46 -21.64 -16.97
CA LEU A 348 10.68 -20.51 -16.07
C LEU A 348 10.58 -20.97 -14.61
N TRP A 349 9.54 -21.72 -14.25
CA TRP A 349 9.30 -22.23 -12.91
C TRP A 349 10.50 -23.04 -12.38
N ASP A 350 10.96 -24.03 -13.15
CA ASP A 350 12.08 -24.88 -12.75
C ASP A 350 13.41 -24.11 -12.68
N SER A 351 13.62 -23.16 -13.60
CA SER A 351 14.81 -22.30 -13.57
C SER A 351 14.82 -21.38 -12.35
N VAL A 352 13.68 -20.75 -12.03
CA VAL A 352 13.52 -19.91 -10.83
C VAL A 352 13.73 -20.72 -9.55
N LYS A 353 13.19 -21.95 -9.46
CA LYS A 353 13.47 -22.84 -8.32
C LYS A 353 14.96 -23.13 -8.16
N SER A 354 15.65 -23.43 -9.27
CA SER A 354 17.09 -23.68 -9.26
C SER A 354 17.87 -22.45 -8.78
N GLU A 355 17.50 -21.25 -9.22
CA GLU A 355 18.13 -20.01 -8.79
C GLU A 355 17.90 -19.72 -7.29
N LEU A 356 16.65 -19.83 -6.84
CA LEU A 356 16.28 -19.57 -5.44
C LEU A 356 16.86 -20.59 -4.45
N SER A 357 17.11 -21.83 -4.88
CA SER A 357 17.74 -22.87 -4.03
C SER A 357 19.26 -22.75 -3.92
N ARG A 358 19.91 -21.96 -4.79
CA ARG A 358 21.38 -21.79 -4.82
C ARG A 358 21.84 -20.45 -4.27
N ASN A 359 20.94 -19.50 -4.11
CA ASN A 359 21.25 -18.13 -3.70
C ASN A 359 20.46 -17.76 -2.44
N MET A 360 21.00 -16.81 -1.68
CA MET A 360 20.25 -16.19 -0.60
C MET A 360 19.08 -15.37 -1.17
N VAL A 361 17.88 -15.56 -0.63
CA VAL A 361 16.69 -14.84 -1.07
C VAL A 361 16.41 -13.69 -0.11
N ILE A 362 16.36 -12.47 -0.64
CA ILE A 362 16.02 -11.27 0.11
C ILE A 362 14.63 -10.82 -0.35
N VAL A 363 13.62 -11.06 0.48
CA VAL A 363 12.23 -10.74 0.19
C VAL A 363 11.91 -9.34 0.69
N VAL A 364 11.46 -8.44 -0.20
CA VAL A 364 11.15 -7.05 0.14
C VAL A 364 9.77 -6.67 -0.42
N GLY A 365 8.90 -6.08 0.40
CA GLY A 365 7.60 -5.57 -0.05
C GLY A 365 6.62 -6.65 -0.53
N ALA A 366 6.85 -7.92 -0.20
CA ALA A 366 5.96 -9.03 -0.53
C ALA A 366 5.31 -9.59 0.73
N SER A 367 4.00 -9.86 0.69
CA SER A 367 3.28 -10.45 1.83
C SER A 367 3.52 -11.96 1.97
N LEU A 368 3.95 -12.62 0.88
CA LEU A 368 4.06 -14.08 0.74
C LEU A 368 2.73 -14.82 1.03
N HIS A 369 1.60 -14.21 0.65
CA HIS A 369 0.28 -14.85 0.66
C HIS A 369 -0.18 -15.31 -0.73
N ASP A 370 0.57 -14.99 -1.78
CA ASP A 370 0.26 -15.43 -3.14
C ASP A 370 0.36 -16.96 -3.24
N PRO A 371 -0.71 -17.67 -3.69
CA PRO A 371 -0.73 -19.13 -3.75
C PRO A 371 0.38 -19.73 -4.62
N SER A 372 0.73 -19.08 -5.73
CA SER A 372 1.78 -19.54 -6.63
C SER A 372 3.16 -19.39 -5.98
N ILE A 373 3.39 -18.33 -5.20
CA ILE A 373 4.65 -18.11 -4.48
C ILE A 373 4.76 -19.05 -3.28
N ILE A 374 3.66 -19.26 -2.53
CA ILE A 374 3.60 -20.27 -1.47
C ILE A 374 3.97 -21.64 -2.02
N ARG A 375 3.42 -22.02 -3.18
CA ARG A 375 3.73 -23.29 -3.83
C ARG A 375 5.19 -23.36 -4.28
N LEU A 376 5.70 -22.30 -4.91
CA LEU A 376 7.09 -22.19 -5.35
C LEU A 376 8.06 -22.40 -4.18
N PHE A 377 7.86 -21.65 -3.09
CA PHE A 377 8.72 -21.72 -1.92
C PHE A 377 8.55 -23.05 -1.18
N SER A 378 7.36 -23.65 -1.18
CA SER A 378 7.12 -24.96 -0.58
C SER A 378 7.78 -26.10 -1.36
N GLU A 379 7.84 -26.04 -2.70
CA GLU A 379 8.60 -27.00 -3.51
C GLU A 379 10.11 -26.92 -3.26
N ILE A 380 10.62 -25.74 -2.88
CA ILE A 380 12.04 -25.54 -2.52
C ILE A 380 12.29 -25.95 -1.06
N GLY A 381 11.35 -25.63 -0.16
CA GLY A 381 11.41 -25.95 1.27
C GLY A 381 12.60 -25.31 1.98
N GLN A 382 13.31 -26.10 2.79
CA GLN A 382 14.47 -25.65 3.58
C GLN A 382 15.74 -25.39 2.76
N LEU A 383 15.73 -25.70 1.45
CA LEU A 383 16.82 -25.27 0.55
C LEU A 383 16.71 -23.78 0.22
N LEU A 384 15.54 -23.18 0.42
CA LEU A 384 15.42 -21.73 0.44
C LEU A 384 16.14 -21.20 1.68
N GLY A 385 16.55 -19.94 1.65
CA GLY A 385 17.07 -19.29 2.84
C GLY A 385 17.42 -17.84 2.58
N GLY A 386 17.35 -17.02 3.63
CA GLY A 386 17.68 -15.61 3.54
C GLY A 386 16.85 -14.76 4.47
N TYR A 387 16.37 -13.63 3.96
CA TYR A 387 15.80 -12.57 4.78
C TYR A 387 14.46 -12.08 4.24
N PHE A 388 13.52 -11.85 5.15
CA PHE A 388 12.21 -11.26 4.91
C PHE A 388 12.15 -9.88 5.54
N ILE A 389 11.99 -8.86 4.70
CA ILE A 389 12.02 -7.46 5.08
C ILE A 389 10.60 -6.90 5.05
N ALA A 390 10.13 -6.41 6.19
CA ALA A 390 8.81 -5.80 6.31
C ALA A 390 8.81 -4.68 7.35
N PRO A 391 8.01 -3.61 7.16
CA PRO A 391 7.95 -2.50 8.11
C PRO A 391 7.32 -2.89 9.45
N LYS A 392 6.51 -3.96 9.46
CA LYS A 392 5.85 -4.48 10.66
C LYS A 392 5.86 -6.00 10.64
N LEU A 393 6.30 -6.60 11.75
CA LEU A 393 6.30 -8.04 11.93
C LEU A 393 5.30 -8.44 13.01
N TRP A 394 4.52 -9.48 12.73
CA TRP A 394 3.58 -10.05 13.70
C TRP A 394 4.27 -11.22 14.40
N ASP A 395 3.87 -11.55 15.63
CA ASP A 395 4.46 -12.67 16.40
C ASP A 395 4.43 -14.01 15.65
N SER A 396 3.43 -14.21 14.79
CA SER A 396 3.27 -15.40 13.94
C SER A 396 4.17 -15.40 12.70
N THR A 397 4.77 -14.26 12.33
CA THR A 397 5.54 -14.10 11.09
C THR A 397 6.76 -15.03 11.05
N PRO A 398 7.63 -15.08 12.08
CA PRO A 398 8.78 -15.97 12.06
C PRO A 398 8.38 -17.45 11.95
N GLU A 399 7.31 -17.87 12.62
CA GLU A 399 6.79 -19.23 12.57
C GLU A 399 6.27 -19.60 11.17
N ARG A 400 5.56 -18.68 10.51
CA ARG A 400 5.07 -18.84 9.13
C ARG A 400 6.21 -18.97 8.13
N LEU A 401 7.33 -18.30 8.37
CA LEU A 401 8.49 -18.25 7.48
C LEU A 401 9.53 -19.34 7.75
N ARG A 402 9.47 -20.00 8.92
CA ARG A 402 10.37 -21.10 9.29
C ARG A 402 10.44 -22.22 8.24
N PRO A 403 9.34 -22.68 7.60
CA PRO A 403 9.39 -23.70 6.56
C PRO A 403 10.28 -23.35 5.35
N TRP A 404 10.59 -22.06 5.17
CA TRP A 404 11.41 -21.53 4.08
C TRP A 404 12.75 -20.95 4.55
N ASN A 405 13.10 -21.14 5.83
CA ASN A 405 14.37 -20.68 6.43
C ASN A 405 14.65 -19.17 6.18
N LEU A 406 13.59 -18.34 6.20
CA LEU A 406 13.70 -16.89 6.09
C LEU A 406 13.72 -16.25 7.48
N LYS A 407 14.76 -15.45 7.75
CA LYS A 407 14.89 -14.65 8.96
C LYS A 407 14.23 -13.28 8.74
N CYS A 408 13.64 -12.69 9.77
CA CYS A 408 12.95 -11.42 9.62
C CYS A 408 13.85 -10.22 9.96
N ILE A 409 13.69 -9.11 9.24
CA ILE A 409 14.24 -7.80 9.59
C ILE A 409 13.10 -6.79 9.50
N GLU A 410 12.85 -6.07 10.59
CA GLU A 410 11.80 -5.05 10.66
C GLU A 410 12.32 -3.71 10.17
N THR A 411 11.98 -3.35 8.93
CA THR A 411 12.32 -2.08 8.29
C THR A 411 11.52 -1.90 7.00
N GLU A 412 11.33 -0.66 6.59
CA GLU A 412 10.80 -0.31 5.27
C GLU A 412 11.78 -0.65 4.14
N ALA A 413 11.24 -0.79 2.92
CA ALA A 413 12.00 -1.14 1.72
C ALA A 413 13.06 -0.08 1.36
N ASP A 414 12.70 1.21 1.37
CA ASP A 414 13.62 2.30 1.04
C ASP A 414 14.75 2.38 2.09
N SER A 415 14.40 2.36 3.38
CA SER A 415 15.36 2.35 4.49
C SER A 415 16.33 1.16 4.41
N PHE A 416 15.82 -0.04 4.11
CA PHE A 416 16.63 -1.24 3.91
C PHE A 416 17.61 -1.09 2.74
N MET A 417 17.13 -0.65 1.58
CA MET A 417 17.95 -0.52 0.38
C MET A 417 19.03 0.55 0.56
N ILE A 418 18.69 1.69 1.17
CA ILE A 418 19.63 2.76 1.48
C ILE A 418 20.74 2.25 2.39
N GLU A 419 20.39 1.53 3.47
CA GLU A 419 21.38 1.04 4.42
C GLU A 419 22.25 -0.08 3.82
N LEU A 420 21.66 -0.98 3.03
CA LEU A 420 22.39 -2.01 2.31
C LEU A 420 23.39 -1.40 1.32
N SER A 421 22.99 -0.35 0.60
CA SER A 421 23.88 0.37 -0.31
C SER A 421 25.06 0.99 0.42
N LYS A 422 24.87 1.59 1.59
CA LYS A 422 25.98 2.17 2.39
C LYS A 422 26.97 1.12 2.84
N CYS A 423 26.50 -0.09 3.16
CA CYS A 423 27.35 -1.20 3.60
C CYS A 423 28.20 -1.82 2.47
N LEU A 424 27.87 -1.52 1.21
CA LEU A 424 28.51 -2.09 0.01
C LEU A 424 29.46 -1.12 -0.70
N VAL A 425 29.37 0.17 -0.39
CA VAL A 425 30.40 1.19 -0.71
C VAL A 425 31.55 1.06 0.27
#